data_AF-A0A1B6D7G6-F1
#
_entry.id   AF-A0A1B6D7G6-F1
#
_cell.length_a   1.000
_cell.length_b   1.000
_cell.length_c   1.000
_cell.angle_alpha   90.00
_cell.angle_beta   90.00
_cell.angle_gamma   90.00
#
_symmetry.space_group_name_H-M   'P 1'
#
loop_
_entity.id
_entity.type
_entity.pdbx_description
1 polymer ?
#
loop_
_entity_poly.entity_id
_entity_poly.type
_entity_poly.pdbx_seq_one_letter_code
_entity_poly.pdbx_strand_id
1 'polypeptide(L)'
;MSQTIKFFLKMWPTNSTGNEVEGLTKVLLTFNWVEYTVFCSMLGFSMLIGIYYGCYKQQNTVSEYLLGGKKMSIFPLTMSLVASHVSGITLLGVPAETYVFGTQYYVVFFSSIAISFLAVYFYIPVLYNLQLNSVYEYLELRFNRSVRILASLTFASSLVSIYTTYL
;
A
#
# COMPACT_ATOMS: atom_id res chain seq x y z
N MET A 1 24.39 11.03 -7.02
CA MET A 1 23.87 10.02 -7.97
C MET A 1 24.92 9.04 -8.50
N SER A 2 26.21 9.40 -8.57
CA SER A 2 27.26 8.52 -9.16
C SER A 2 27.71 7.34 -8.27
N GLN A 3 27.58 7.42 -6.94
CA GLN A 3 28.10 6.38 -6.02
C GLN A 3 27.19 5.15 -5.90
N THR A 4 25.86 5.33 -5.96
CA THR A 4 24.89 4.24 -5.80
C THR A 4 24.94 3.25 -6.97
N ILE A 5 25.12 3.75 -8.20
CA ILE A 5 25.25 2.91 -9.40
C ILE A 5 26.59 2.15 -9.40
N LYS A 6 27.68 2.80 -8.98
CA LYS A 6 29.00 2.13 -8.85
C LYS A 6 29.00 1.08 -7.75
N PHE A 7 28.28 1.30 -6.64
CA PHE A 7 28.10 0.30 -5.59
C PHE A 7 27.33 -0.92 -6.11
N PHE A 8 26.25 -0.71 -6.88
CA PHE A 8 25.45 -1.77 -7.48
C PHE A 8 26.23 -2.58 -8.55
N LEU A 9 27.02 -1.91 -9.39
CA LEU A 9 27.90 -2.54 -10.38
C LEU A 9 29.09 -3.28 -9.75
N LYS A 10 29.57 -2.83 -8.57
CA LYS A 10 30.64 -3.51 -7.82
C LYS A 10 30.13 -4.72 -7.04
N MET A 11 28.85 -4.72 -6.66
CA MET A 11 28.16 -5.84 -6.02
C MET A 11 27.82 -6.96 -7.02
N TRP A 12 27.78 -6.66 -8.32
CA TRP A 12 27.50 -7.66 -9.36
C TRP A 12 28.75 -8.50 -9.65
N PRO A 13 28.71 -9.84 -9.47
CA PRO A 13 29.87 -10.70 -9.68
C PRO A 13 30.17 -10.80 -11.19
N THR A 14 31.29 -10.23 -11.63
CA THR A 14 31.70 -10.19 -13.05
C THR A 14 32.53 -11.40 -13.51
N ASN A 15 32.60 -12.49 -12.72
CA ASN A 15 33.41 -13.66 -13.08
C ASN A 15 32.78 -15.04 -12.74
N SER A 16 31.45 -15.14 -12.63
CA SER A 16 30.74 -16.44 -12.46
C SER A 16 29.50 -16.57 -13.36
N THR A 17 29.44 -15.77 -14.42
CA THR A 17 28.23 -15.48 -15.20
C THR A 17 27.97 -16.40 -16.40
N GLY A 18 28.41 -17.67 -16.34
CA GLY A 18 27.99 -18.68 -17.33
C GLY A 18 26.89 -19.56 -16.76
N ASN A 19 27.25 -20.38 -15.77
CA ASN A 19 26.39 -21.45 -15.27
C ASN A 19 25.40 -20.98 -14.18
N GLU A 20 25.75 -20.01 -13.34
CA GLU A 20 24.85 -19.50 -12.28
C GLU A 20 23.76 -18.58 -12.82
N VAL A 21 24.08 -17.70 -13.77
CA VAL A 21 23.05 -16.88 -14.45
C VAL A 21 22.21 -17.73 -15.39
N GLU A 22 22.74 -18.76 -16.06
CA GLU A 22 21.88 -19.73 -16.76
C GLU A 22 20.96 -20.48 -15.79
N GLY A 23 21.44 -20.84 -14.60
CA GLY A 23 20.62 -21.42 -13.53
C GLY A 23 19.54 -20.46 -13.02
N LEU A 24 19.88 -19.19 -12.81
CA LEU A 24 18.95 -18.15 -12.37
C LEU A 24 17.92 -17.86 -13.46
N THR A 25 18.35 -17.78 -14.73
CA THR A 25 17.46 -17.53 -15.87
C THR A 25 16.59 -18.75 -16.13
N LYS A 26 17.09 -19.97 -15.92
CA LYS A 26 16.27 -21.19 -15.92
C LYS A 26 15.31 -21.21 -14.75
N VAL A 27 15.65 -20.78 -13.54
CA VAL A 27 14.71 -20.70 -12.41
C VAL A 27 13.67 -19.60 -12.64
N LEU A 28 14.04 -18.48 -13.25
CA LEU A 28 13.13 -17.39 -13.60
C LEU A 28 12.23 -17.70 -14.82
N LEU A 29 12.70 -18.50 -15.78
CA LEU A 29 11.94 -18.94 -16.95
C LEU A 29 11.21 -20.26 -16.75
N THR A 30 11.68 -21.13 -15.86
CA THR A 30 11.00 -22.36 -15.45
C THR A 30 10.00 -21.97 -14.37
N PHE A 31 8.92 -21.33 -14.79
CA PHE A 31 7.74 -21.21 -13.95
C PHE A 31 7.30 -22.64 -13.61
N ASN A 32 7.55 -23.05 -12.37
CA ASN A 32 7.09 -24.33 -11.88
C ASN A 32 5.57 -24.34 -11.93
N TRP A 33 4.97 -25.52 -12.17
CA TRP A 33 3.52 -25.67 -12.09
C TRP A 33 2.95 -25.13 -10.77
N VAL A 34 3.71 -25.18 -9.69
CA VAL A 34 3.34 -24.61 -8.39
C VAL A 34 3.10 -23.10 -8.48
N GLU A 35 3.98 -22.34 -9.13
CA GLU A 35 3.83 -20.87 -9.23
C GLU A 35 2.63 -20.50 -10.12
N TYR A 36 2.43 -21.24 -11.22
CA TYR A 36 1.28 -21.05 -12.10
C TYR A 36 -0.05 -21.34 -11.38
N THR A 37 -0.11 -22.45 -10.63
CA THR A 37 -1.32 -22.81 -9.87
C THR A 37 -1.64 -21.78 -8.79
N VAL A 38 -0.62 -21.27 -8.07
CA VAL A 38 -0.82 -20.22 -7.07
C VAL A 38 -1.32 -18.93 -7.73
N PHE A 39 -0.73 -18.51 -8.85
CA PHE A 39 -1.14 -17.30 -9.57
C PHE A 39 -2.59 -17.41 -10.08
N CYS A 40 -2.94 -18.52 -10.75
CA CYS A 40 -4.29 -18.78 -11.21
C CYS A 40 -5.29 -18.87 -10.06
N SER A 41 -4.91 -19.50 -8.93
CA SER A 41 -5.79 -19.58 -7.77
C SER A 41 -6.07 -18.20 -7.17
N MET A 42 -5.05 -17.34 -7.03
CA MET A 42 -5.19 -15.99 -6.47
C MET A 42 -6.08 -15.11 -7.37
N LEU A 43 -5.87 -15.15 -8.68
CA LEU A 43 -6.74 -14.48 -9.65
C LEU A 43 -8.17 -15.03 -9.61
N GLY A 44 -8.32 -16.36 -9.55
CA GLY A 44 -9.61 -17.03 -9.47
C GLY A 44 -10.39 -16.62 -8.24
N PHE A 45 -9.76 -16.59 -7.06
CA PHE A 45 -10.38 -16.12 -5.83
C PHE A 45 -10.76 -14.65 -5.91
N SER A 46 -9.86 -13.78 -6.38
CA SER A 46 -10.13 -12.35 -6.57
C SER A 46 -11.33 -12.11 -7.50
N MET A 47 -11.36 -12.81 -8.62
CA MET A 47 -12.44 -12.74 -9.60
C MET A 47 -13.76 -13.32 -9.05
N LEU A 48 -13.71 -14.44 -8.32
CA LEU A 48 -14.88 -15.03 -7.67
C LEU A 48 -15.51 -14.08 -6.66
N ILE A 49 -14.70 -13.44 -5.82
CA ILE A 49 -15.18 -12.47 -4.83
C ILE A 49 -15.75 -11.25 -5.54
N GLY A 50 -15.07 -10.75 -6.58
CA GLY A 50 -15.56 -9.65 -7.42
C GLY A 50 -16.91 -9.95 -8.08
N ILE A 51 -17.07 -11.13 -8.68
CA ILE A 51 -18.32 -11.56 -9.33
C ILE A 51 -19.43 -11.82 -8.31
N TYR A 52 -19.12 -12.44 -7.17
CA TYR A 52 -20.08 -12.71 -6.11
C TYR A 52 -20.68 -11.42 -5.55
N TYR A 53 -19.85 -10.41 -5.25
CA TYR A 53 -20.34 -9.11 -4.79
C TYR A 53 -20.94 -8.27 -5.93
N GLY A 54 -20.44 -8.37 -7.15
CA GLY A 54 -20.91 -7.59 -8.31
C GLY A 54 -22.23 -8.05 -8.92
N CYS A 55 -22.46 -9.36 -9.05
CA CYS A 55 -23.66 -9.92 -9.69
C CYS A 55 -24.76 -10.34 -8.70
N TYR A 56 -24.41 -10.84 -7.50
CA TYR A 56 -25.39 -11.43 -6.59
C TYR A 56 -25.89 -10.44 -5.52
N LYS A 57 -25.10 -9.40 -5.22
CA LYS A 57 -25.41 -8.43 -4.15
C LYS A 57 -25.40 -7.01 -4.71
N GLN A 58 -26.37 -6.70 -5.55
CA GLN A 58 -26.58 -5.36 -6.09
C GLN A 58 -26.94 -4.39 -4.94
N GLN A 59 -25.93 -3.66 -4.43
CA GLN A 59 -26.13 -2.60 -3.45
C GLN A 59 -26.72 -1.39 -4.17
N ASN A 60 -27.99 -1.10 -3.90
CA ASN A 60 -28.79 -0.14 -4.65
C ASN A 60 -28.42 1.34 -4.37
N THR A 61 -27.49 1.61 -3.45
CA THR A 61 -27.09 2.97 -3.07
C THR A 61 -25.57 3.10 -2.93
N VAL A 62 -25.02 4.17 -3.52
CA VAL A 62 -23.59 4.54 -3.48
C VAL A 62 -23.06 4.64 -2.04
N SER A 63 -23.90 5.08 -1.11
CA SER A 63 -23.57 5.14 0.32
C SER A 63 -23.40 3.75 0.94
N GLU A 64 -24.15 2.74 0.51
CA GLU A 64 -24.03 1.38 1.04
C GLU A 64 -22.80 0.65 0.48
N TYR A 65 -22.41 0.99 -0.75
CA TYR A 65 -21.18 0.53 -1.40
C TYR A 65 -19.91 1.18 -0.84
N LEU A 66 -19.92 2.50 -0.64
CA LEU A 66 -18.78 3.23 -0.10
C LEU A 66 -18.63 3.06 1.43
N LEU A 67 -19.73 2.77 2.16
CA LEU A 67 -19.74 2.70 3.62
C LEU A 67 -20.01 1.31 4.19
N GLY A 68 -20.28 0.31 3.35
CA GLY A 68 -20.63 -1.03 3.81
C GLY A 68 -21.78 -1.03 4.82
N GLY A 69 -22.80 -0.19 4.58
CA GLY A 69 -23.99 -0.11 5.43
C GLY A 69 -23.78 0.29 6.89
N LYS A 70 -22.65 0.91 7.28
CA LYS A 70 -22.36 1.33 8.67
C LYS A 70 -22.41 0.17 9.72
N LYS A 71 -22.56 -1.07 9.25
CA LYS A 71 -22.65 -2.33 10.01
C LYS A 71 -21.61 -3.36 9.59
N MET A 72 -20.72 -3.02 8.63
CA MET A 72 -19.53 -3.85 8.37
C MET A 72 -18.75 -4.00 9.67
N SER A 73 -18.44 -5.25 10.00
CA SER A 73 -17.64 -5.58 11.18
C SER A 73 -16.30 -4.83 11.12
N ILE A 74 -15.76 -4.44 12.27
CA ILE A 74 -14.47 -3.73 12.36
C ILE A 74 -13.34 -4.55 11.71
N PHE A 75 -13.46 -5.88 11.73
CA PHE A 75 -12.45 -6.79 11.21
C PHE A 75 -12.12 -6.60 9.70
N PRO A 76 -13.08 -6.71 8.75
CA PRO A 76 -12.80 -6.45 7.33
C PRO A 76 -12.39 -5.00 7.06
N LEU A 77 -12.91 -4.03 7.81
CA LEU A 77 -12.53 -2.62 7.66
C LEU A 77 -11.05 -2.42 7.96
N THR A 78 -10.56 -2.95 9.09
CA THR A 78 -9.15 -2.86 9.47
C THR A 78 -8.27 -3.61 8.46
N MET A 79 -8.70 -4.78 7.97
CA MET A 79 -7.96 -5.52 6.95
C MET A 79 -7.77 -4.72 5.65
N SER A 80 -8.80 -4.00 5.18
CA SER A 80 -8.68 -3.13 4.00
C SER A 80 -7.76 -1.93 4.24
N LEU A 81 -7.79 -1.33 5.43
CA LEU A 81 -6.90 -0.21 5.77
C LEU A 81 -5.44 -0.65 5.81
N VAL A 82 -5.14 -1.81 6.41
CA VAL A 82 -3.79 -2.39 6.42
C VAL A 82 -3.35 -2.72 4.99
N ALA A 83 -4.22 -3.33 4.18
CA ALA A 83 -3.92 -3.64 2.79
C ALA A 83 -3.59 -2.38 1.98
N SER A 84 -4.29 -1.27 2.22
CA SER A 84 -4.03 0.02 1.56
C SER A 84 -2.73 0.69 2.01
N HIS A 85 -2.27 0.37 3.22
CA HIS A 85 -1.04 0.93 3.78
C HIS A 85 0.22 0.24 3.24
N VAL A 86 0.11 -1.03 2.84
CA VAL A 86 1.25 -1.82 2.36
C VAL A 86 1.48 -1.57 0.86
N SER A 87 2.59 -0.92 0.52
CA SER A 87 3.05 -0.75 -0.85
C SER A 87 4.23 -1.67 -1.16
N GLY A 88 4.39 -2.07 -2.43
CA GLY A 88 5.53 -2.87 -2.90
C GLY A 88 6.88 -2.17 -2.69
N ILE A 89 6.90 -0.83 -2.73
CA ILE A 89 8.09 -0.03 -2.42
C ILE A 89 8.49 -0.24 -0.97
N THR A 90 7.53 -0.24 -0.05
CA THR A 90 7.77 -0.47 1.38
C THR A 90 8.23 -1.91 1.63
N LEU A 91 7.61 -2.89 0.94
CA LEU A 91 7.94 -4.31 1.11
C LEU A 91 9.42 -4.62 0.79
N LEU A 92 9.96 -4.02 -0.27
CA LEU A 92 11.38 -4.17 -0.65
C LEU A 92 12.28 -3.13 0.03
N GLY A 93 11.75 -1.94 0.30
CA GLY A 93 12.49 -0.81 0.88
C GLY A 93 12.82 -1.00 2.36
N VAL A 94 11.89 -1.51 3.17
CA VAL A 94 12.09 -1.76 4.61
C VAL A 94 13.29 -2.69 4.89
N PRO A 95 13.40 -3.88 4.27
CA PRO A 95 14.55 -4.75 4.49
C PRO A 95 15.84 -4.18 3.90
N ALA A 96 15.77 -3.47 2.76
CA ALA A 96 16.93 -2.80 2.17
C ALA A 96 17.49 -1.70 3.11
N GLU A 97 16.61 -0.89 3.71
CA GLU A 97 17.00 0.12 4.69
C GLU A 97 17.49 -0.50 6.01
N THR A 98 16.81 -1.53 6.50
CA THR A 98 17.22 -2.23 7.73
C THR A 98 18.59 -2.89 7.57
N TYR A 99 18.92 -3.37 6.37
CA TYR A 99 20.23 -3.96 6.08
C TYR A 99 21.38 -2.93 6.10
N VAL A 100 21.11 -1.69 5.66
CA VAL A 100 22.14 -0.64 5.58
C VAL A 100 22.25 0.18 6.88
N PHE A 101 21.13 0.50 7.52
CA PHE A 101 21.06 1.40 8.68
C PHE A 101 20.83 0.69 10.02
N GLY A 102 20.58 -0.62 10.01
CA GLY A 102 20.50 -1.46 11.21
C GLY A 102 19.50 -0.95 12.25
N THR A 103 19.99 -0.60 13.44
CA THR A 103 19.19 -0.24 14.62
C THR A 103 18.47 1.11 14.52
N GLN A 104 18.85 2.00 13.59
CA GLN A 104 18.22 3.31 13.45
C GLN A 104 16.77 3.21 12.93
N TYR A 105 16.46 2.18 12.16
CA TYR A 105 15.13 1.97 11.59
C TYR A 105 14.05 1.70 12.68
N TYR A 106 14.43 1.11 13.81
CA TYR A 106 13.50 0.86 14.92
C TYR A 106 12.88 2.15 15.49
N VAL A 107 13.60 3.27 15.45
CA VAL A 107 13.06 4.56 15.92
C VAL A 107 11.85 4.99 15.10
N VAL A 108 11.85 4.73 13.78
CA VAL A 108 10.72 5.00 12.90
C VAL A 108 9.54 4.10 13.26
N PHE A 109 9.79 2.83 13.56
CA PHE A 109 8.75 1.89 13.97
C PHE A 109 8.05 2.33 15.27
N PHE A 110 8.83 2.72 16.30
CA PHE A 110 8.28 3.23 17.56
C PHE A 110 7.51 4.54 17.38
N SER A 111 8.02 5.46 16.55
CA SER A 111 7.34 6.72 16.25
C SER A 111 5.99 6.50 15.56
N SER A 112 5.93 5.58 14.58
CA SER A 112 4.69 5.21 13.89
C SER A 112 3.64 4.64 14.83
N ILE A 113 4.03 3.79 15.79
CA ILE A 113 3.13 3.27 16.82
C ILE A 113 2.59 4.39 17.70
N ALA A 114 3.45 5.30 18.16
CA ALA A 114 3.04 6.42 19.01
C ALA A 114 2.04 7.35 18.30
N ILE A 115 2.28 7.66 17.03
CA ILE A 115 1.37 8.45 16.20
C ILE A 115 0.03 7.74 16.02
N SER A 116 0.01 6.42 15.77
CA SER A 116 -1.23 5.65 15.67
C SER A 116 -2.07 5.70 16.94
N PHE A 117 -1.44 5.55 18.12
CA PHE A 117 -2.16 5.68 19.40
C PHE A 117 -2.75 7.07 19.60
N LEU A 118 -1.97 8.11 19.31
CA LEU A 118 -2.42 9.49 19.41
C LEU A 118 -3.58 9.75 18.43
N ALA A 119 -3.48 9.22 17.21
CA ALA A 119 -4.51 9.35 16.20
C ALA A 119 -5.82 8.70 16.65
N VAL A 120 -5.77 7.48 17.21
CA VAL A 120 -6.96 6.81 17.75
C VAL A 120 -7.57 7.61 18.89
N TYR A 121 -6.78 8.15 19.81
CA TYR A 121 -7.32 8.86 20.97
C TYR A 121 -7.91 10.23 20.63
N PHE A 122 -7.29 11.00 19.72
CA PHE A 122 -7.74 12.36 19.39
C PHE A 122 -8.71 12.39 18.20
N TYR A 123 -8.47 11.63 17.13
CA TYR A 123 -9.26 11.73 15.90
C TYR A 123 -10.54 10.89 15.94
N ILE A 124 -10.54 9.70 16.56
CA ILE A 124 -11.76 8.87 16.65
C ILE A 124 -12.90 9.59 17.37
N PRO A 125 -12.74 10.20 18.58
CA PRO A 125 -13.87 10.86 19.24
C PRO A 125 -14.37 12.06 18.44
N VAL A 126 -13.49 12.77 17.74
CA VAL A 126 -13.87 13.90 16.88
C VAL A 126 -14.68 13.44 15.66
N LEU A 127 -14.25 12.37 14.99
CA LEU A 127 -14.98 11.81 13.84
C LEU A 127 -16.35 11.23 14.25
N TYR A 128 -16.41 10.57 15.41
CA TYR A 128 -17.63 9.90 15.86
C TYR A 128 -18.74 10.89 16.23
N ASN A 129 -18.39 12.02 16.85
CA ASN A 129 -19.35 13.06 17.25
C ASN A 129 -20.03 13.76 16.07
N LEU A 130 -19.35 13.89 14.93
CA LEU A 130 -19.91 14.55 13.74
C LEU A 130 -20.64 13.59 12.79
N GLN A 131 -20.62 12.27 13.04
CA GLN A 131 -21.21 11.22 12.19
C GLN A 131 -20.80 11.24 10.71
N LEU A 132 -19.68 11.89 10.38
CA LEU A 132 -19.19 12.04 9.01
C LEU A 132 -18.33 10.84 8.64
N ASN A 133 -18.60 10.29 7.46
CA ASN A 133 -17.93 9.09 6.99
C ASN A 133 -16.66 9.37 6.18
N SER A 134 -16.29 10.64 5.99
CA SER A 134 -15.12 11.06 5.22
C SER A 134 -14.31 12.11 5.97
N VAL A 135 -13.01 11.86 6.11
CA VAL A 135 -12.05 12.79 6.75
C VAL A 135 -12.03 14.15 6.02
N TYR A 136 -12.29 14.15 4.71
CA TYR A 136 -12.35 15.38 3.90
C TYR A 136 -13.53 16.28 4.24
N GLU A 137 -14.65 15.70 4.68
CA GLU A 137 -15.85 16.44 5.08
C GLU A 137 -15.62 17.15 6.43
N TYR A 138 -14.86 16.52 7.33
CA TYR A 138 -14.38 17.16 8.56
C TYR A 138 -13.46 18.36 8.26
N LEU A 139 -12.53 18.21 7.31
CA LEU A 139 -11.65 19.29 6.87
C LEU A 139 -12.42 20.45 6.22
N GLU A 140 -13.47 20.14 5.45
CA GLU A 140 -14.30 21.15 4.77
C GLU A 140 -15.11 21.98 5.78
N LEU A 141 -15.70 21.35 6.80
CA LEU A 141 -16.46 22.05 7.86
C LEU A 141 -15.58 22.92 8.76
N ARG A 142 -14.32 22.53 8.99
CA ARG A 142 -13.40 23.26 9.87
C ARG A 142 -12.61 24.36 9.16
N PHE A 143 -12.24 24.16 7.89
CA PHE A 143 -11.26 25.02 7.18
C PHE A 143 -11.70 25.58 5.81
N ASN A 144 -12.94 25.35 5.36
CA ASN A 144 -13.49 25.69 4.03
C ASN A 144 -13.01 24.81 2.86
N ARG A 145 -13.79 24.87 1.76
CA ARG A 145 -13.60 24.15 0.48
C ARG A 145 -12.20 24.30 -0.13
N SER A 146 -11.50 25.41 0.15
CA SER A 146 -10.13 25.66 -0.33
C SER A 146 -9.13 24.61 0.16
N VAL A 147 -9.24 24.14 1.40
CA VAL A 147 -8.33 23.11 1.95
C VAL A 147 -8.55 21.75 1.30
N ARG A 148 -9.79 21.43 0.92
CA ARG A 148 -10.10 20.21 0.16
C ARG A 148 -9.43 20.21 -1.22
N ILE A 149 -9.49 21.34 -1.93
CA ILE A 149 -8.85 21.48 -3.25
C ILE A 149 -7.33 21.39 -3.09
N LEU A 150 -6.74 22.09 -2.12
CA LEU A 150 -5.31 22.03 -1.84
C LEU A 150 -4.86 20.60 -1.51
N ALA A 151 -5.58 19.87 -0.64
CA ALA A 151 -5.25 18.49 -0.30
C ALA A 151 -5.30 17.56 -1.53
N SER A 152 -6.31 17.71 -2.39
CA SER A 152 -6.41 16.94 -3.63
C SER A 152 -5.28 17.27 -4.62
N LEU A 153 -4.89 18.54 -4.71
CA LEU A 153 -3.78 19.00 -5.55
C LEU A 153 -2.44 18.49 -5.03
N THR A 154 -2.19 18.53 -3.71
CA THR A 154 -0.96 18.01 -3.10
C THR A 154 -0.83 16.51 -3.31
N PHE A 155 -1.94 15.77 -3.21
CA PHE A 155 -1.94 14.33 -3.50
C PHE A 155 -1.64 14.05 -4.98
N ALA A 156 -2.32 14.75 -5.89
CA ALA A 156 -2.09 14.63 -7.33
C ALA A 156 -0.65 15.01 -7.73
N SER A 157 -0.11 16.10 -7.17
CA SER A 157 1.26 16.52 -7.44
C SER A 157 2.29 15.53 -6.90
N SER A 158 2.05 14.94 -5.73
CA SER A 158 2.90 13.89 -5.16
C SER A 158 2.94 12.66 -6.07
N LEU A 159 1.79 12.23 -6.59
CA LEU A 159 1.71 11.14 -7.56
C LEU A 159 2.50 11.46 -8.84
N VAL A 160 2.28 12.63 -9.44
CA VAL A 160 3.00 13.05 -10.66
C VAL A 160 4.51 13.09 -10.42
N SER A 161 4.96 13.65 -9.29
CA SER A 161 6.38 13.77 -8.98
C SER A 161 7.06 12.41 -8.80
N ILE A 162 6.35 11.43 -8.23
CA ILE A 162 6.79 10.04 -8.20
C ILE A 162 6.95 9.53 -9.65
N TYR A 163 5.90 9.59 -10.47
CA TYR A 163 5.98 9.07 -11.85
C TYR A 163 7.09 9.71 -12.69
N THR A 164 7.31 11.03 -12.59
CA THR A 164 8.38 11.74 -13.29
C THR A 164 9.78 11.37 -12.79
N THR A 165 9.93 10.93 -11.55
CA THR A 165 11.24 10.55 -10.99
C THR A 165 11.62 9.10 -11.32
N TYR A 166 10.64 8.24 -11.61
CA TYR A 166 10.86 6.81 -11.92
C TYR A 166 10.88 6.49 -13.43
N LEU A 167 10.56 7.45 -14.30
CA LEU A 167 10.71 7.36 -15.77
C LEU A 167 12.05 7.96 -16.21
#